data_AF-A0A821V0M0-F1
#
_entry.id   AF-A0A821V0M0-F1
#
_cell.length_a   1.000
_cell.length_b   1.000
_cell.length_c   1.000
_cell.angle_alpha   90.00
_cell.angle_beta   90.00
_cell.angle_gamma   90.00
#
_symmetry.space_group_name_H-M   'P 1'
#
loop_
_entity.id
_entity.type
_entity.pdbx_description
1 polymer ?
#
loop_
_entity_poly.entity_id
_entity_poly.type
_entity_poly.pdbx_seq_one_letter_code
_entity_poly.pdbx_strand_id
1 'polypeptide(L)' 'MFAALDIELFGKLECSEQRPCAGLDKHAHFKDFGMSFLTLFRIATGDNWNGIIKDALRQ' A
#
# COMPACT_ATOMS: atom_id res chain seq x y z
N MET A 1 -2.83 -0.01 15.31
CA MET A 1 -1.73 0.96 15.50
C MET A 1 -0.92 1.12 14.22
N PHE A 2 -0.46 0.03 13.58
CA PHE A 2 0.28 0.10 12.30
C PHE A 2 -0.52 0.72 11.13
N ALA A 3 -1.78 0.33 10.92
CA ALA A 3 -2.59 0.85 9.81
C ALA A 3 -2.79 2.38 9.81
N ALA A 4 -2.86 3.01 10.99
CA ALA A 4 -3.01 4.47 11.10
C ALA A 4 -1.71 5.20 10.72
N LEU A 5 -0.57 4.64 11.14
CA LEU A 5 0.76 5.15 10.77
C LEU A 5 1.00 5.00 9.26
N ASP A 6 0.57 3.89 8.66
CA ASP A 6 0.70 3.67 7.22
C ASP A 6 -0.12 4.65 6.38
N ILE A 7 -1.29 5.08 6.86
CA ILE A 7 -2.07 6.12 6.19
C ILE A 7 -1.35 7.47 6.25
N GLU A 8 -0.72 7.79 7.39
CA GLU A 8 0.04 9.03 7.55
C GLU A 8 1.29 9.07 6.65
N LEU A 9 2.01 7.94 6.54
CA LEU A 9 3.22 7.82 5.74
C LEU A 9 2.95 7.62 4.23
N PHE A 10 1.96 6.81 3.87
CA PHE A 10 1.74 6.33 2.50
C PHE A 10 0.36 6.70 1.93
N GLY A 11 -0.49 7.42 2.67
CA GLY A 11 -1.83 7.80 2.20
C GLY A 11 -1.85 8.72 0.97
N LYS A 12 -0.72 9.38 0.67
CA LYS A 12 -0.52 10.22 -0.53
C LYS A 12 0.13 9.49 -1.70
N LEU A 13 0.47 8.21 -1.56
CA LEU A 13 1.07 7.45 -2.64
C LEU A 13 0.01 7.22 -3.74
N GLU A 14 0.25 7.76 -4.93
CA GLU A 14 -0.66 7.63 -6.07
C GLU A 14 -0.03 6.83 -7.20
N CYS A 15 -0.67 5.71 -7.52
CA CYS A 15 -0.38 4.90 -8.68
C CYS A 15 -1.22 5.42 -9.85
N SER A 16 -0.58 5.77 -10.97
CA SER A 16 -1.24 6.28 -12.17
C SER A 16 -0.63 5.62 -13.40
N GLU A 17 -1.22 5.77 -14.60
CA GLU A 17 -0.66 5.20 -15.83
C GLU A 17 0.77 5.67 -16.12
N GLN A 18 1.12 6.90 -15.71
CA GLN A 18 2.49 7.43 -15.83
C GLN A 18 3.44 6.94 -14.72
N ARG A 19 2.89 6.39 -13.62
CA ARG A 19 3.63 5.87 -12.47
C ARG A 19 3.02 4.53 -12.05
N PRO A 20 3.28 3.45 -12.81
CA PRO A 20 2.73 2.15 -12.51
C PRO A 20 3.34 1.60 -11.21
N CYS A 21 2.47 1.06 -10.37
CA CYS A 21 2.81 0.34 -9.15
C CYS A 21 2.81 -1.17 -9.42
N ALA A 22 3.71 -1.89 -8.75
CA ALA A 22 3.86 -3.34 -8.89
C ALA A 22 2.96 -4.15 -7.95
N GLY A 23 2.67 -3.62 -6.75
CA GLY A 23 1.86 -4.27 -5.72
C GLY A 23 0.66 -3.45 -5.25
N LEU A 24 0.65 -2.14 -5.48
CA LEU A 24 -0.48 -1.29 -5.12
C LEU A 24 -1.48 -1.11 -6.27
N ASP A 25 -2.76 -1.17 -5.92
CA ASP A 25 -3.89 -1.06 -6.85
C ASP A 25 -5.13 -0.52 -6.12
N LYS A 26 -6.25 -0.31 -6.81
CA LYS A 26 -7.55 0.07 -6.22
C LYS A 26 -8.03 -0.87 -5.10
N HIS A 27 -7.51 -2.10 -5.04
CA HIS A 27 -7.83 -3.08 -3.99
C HIS A 27 -6.69 -3.31 -2.96
N ALA A 28 -5.58 -2.58 -3.06
CA ALA A 28 -4.46 -2.63 -2.14
C ALA A 28 -3.81 -1.24 -2.07
N HIS A 29 -4.26 -0.42 -1.12
CA HIS A 29 -3.82 0.97 -0.95
C HIS A 29 -4.00 1.46 0.49
N PHE A 30 -3.31 2.55 0.81
CA PHE A 30 -3.25 3.15 2.16
C PHE A 30 -4.06 4.46 2.30
N LYS A 31 -4.97 4.76 1.36
CA LYS A 31 -5.81 5.97 1.39
C LYS A 31 -6.83 5.97 2.53
N ASP A 32 -7.42 4.80 2.82
CA ASP A 32 -8.44 4.64 3.86
C ASP A 32 -8.03 3.60 4.89
N PHE A 33 -8.52 3.74 6.12
CA PHE A 33 -8.18 2.83 7.22
C PHE A 33 -8.55 1.37 6.94
N GLY A 34 -9.73 1.13 6.36
CA GLY A 34 -10.17 -0.23 6.02
C GLY A 34 -9.25 -0.90 4.99
N MET A 35 -8.87 -0.18 3.94
CA MET A 35 -8.00 -0.72 2.89
C MET A 35 -6.55 -0.83 3.36
N SER A 36 -6.07 0.10 4.18
CA SER A 36 -4.75 0.02 4.84
C SER A 36 -4.65 -1.24 5.70
N PHE A 37 -5.69 -1.55 6.48
CA PHE A 37 -5.74 -2.79 7.28
C PHE A 37 -5.73 -4.06 6.42
N LEU A 38 -6.53 -4.10 5.35
CA LEU A 38 -6.56 -5.25 4.43
C LEU A 38 -5.24 -5.42 3.66
N THR A 39 -4.60 -4.31 3.29
CA THR A 39 -3.29 -4.31 2.62
C THR A 39 -2.21 -4.82 3.56
N LEU A 40 -2.23 -4.41 4.84
CA LEU A 40 -1.37 -4.98 5.87
C LEU A 40 -1.58 -6.47 6.08
N PHE A 41 -2.83 -6.94 6.08
CA PHE A 41 -3.12 -8.37 6.20
C PHE A 41 -2.54 -9.18 5.03
N ARG A 42 -2.60 -8.63 3.80
CA ARG A 42 -1.93 -9.21 2.63
C ARG A 42 -0.40 -9.26 2.78
N ILE A 43 0.21 -8.19 3.26
CA ILE A 43 1.66 -8.15 3.53
C ILE A 43 2.03 -9.18 4.60
N ALA A 44 1.25 -9.28 5.68
CA ALA A 44 1.48 -10.21 6.78
C ALA A 44 1.36 -11.68 6.38
N THR A 45 0.55 -11.98 5.36
CA THR A 45 0.42 -13.32 4.78
C THR A 45 1.49 -13.63 3.72
N GLY A 46 2.34 -12.65 3.40
CA GLY A 46 3.41 -12.81 2.40
C GLY A 46 2.91 -12.82 0.96
N ASP A 47 1.65 -12.42 0.72
CA ASP A 47 1.08 -12.35 -0.62
C ASP A 47 1.47 -11.03 -1.28
N ASN A 48 2.27 -11.10 -2.35
CA ASN A 48 2.73 -9.97 -3.17
C ASN A 48 3.38 -8.79 -2.38
N TRP A 49 3.92 -9.07 -1.18
CA TRP A 49 4.51 -8.07 -0.28
C TRP A 49 5.70 -7.30 -0.90
N ASN A 50 6.49 -7.97 -1.74
CA ASN A 50 7.67 -7.39 -2.38
C ASN A 50 7.30 -6.23 -3.32
N GLY A 51 6.21 -6.37 -4.09
CA GLY A 51 5.69 -5.29 -4.93
C GLY A 51 5.19 -4.11 -4.10
N ILE A 52 4.47 -4.38 -3.01
CA ILE A 52 3.89 -3.35 -2.14
C ILE A 52 4.97 -2.53 -1.43
N ILE A 53 5.99 -3.19 -0.86
CA ILE A 53 7.10 -2.49 -0.19
C ILE A 53 7.92 -1.68 -1.19
N LYS A 54 8.16 -2.24 -2.39
CA LYS A 54 8.89 -1.54 -3.45
C LYS A 54 8.17 -0.27 -3.88
N ASP A 55 6.85 -0.29 -3.97
CA ASP A 55 6.05 0.89 -4.30
C ASP A 55 5.98 1.89 -3.14
N ALA A 56 5.86 1.41 -1.90
CA ALA A 56 5.83 2.26 -0.70
C ALA A 56 7.16 3.02 -0.48
N LEU A 57 8.29 2.40 -0.84
CA LEU A 57 9.63 3.03 -0.76
C LEU A 57 9.96 3.90 -1.98
N ARG A 58 9.12 3.93 -3.01
CA ARG A 58 9.34 4.68 -4.27
C ARG A 58 8.94 6.15 -4.17
N GLN A 59 9.06 6.77 -2.99
CA GLN A 59 8.74 8.20 -2.78
C GLN A 59 9.51 9.11 -3.74
#